data_AF-A0A7X8DLE4-F1
#
_entry.id   AF-A0A7X8DLE4-F1
#
_cell.length_a   1.000
_cell.length_b   1.000
_cell.length_c   1.000
_cell.angle_alpha   90.00
_cell.angle_beta   90.00
_cell.angle_gamma   90.00
#
_symmetry.space_group_name_H-M   'P 1'
#
loop_
_entity.id
_entity.type
_entity.pdbx_description
1 polymer ?
#
loop_
_entity_poly.entity_id
_entity_poly.type
_entity_poly.pdbx_seq_one_letter_code
_entity_poly.pdbx_strand_id
1 'polypeptide(L)'
;DLSMVLLLEYGDNSMLFTGDMERIGERSLANGLGPVDLLKVPHHGSNTSSTEEFLDALTPKAGFISVGRNNGFGHPHAEVIDRYMDRGIDIYRTDEMGAVTIYLDGENYQITPFIKGEKGISYVLEAHGFEIIYSIIYIIGVYISIKYYMGVEGIEL
;
A
#
# COMPACT_ATOMS: atom_id res chain seq x y z
N ASP A 1 7.68 6.17 -24.08
CA ASP A 1 6.42 6.00 -23.35
C ASP A 1 5.29 5.88 -24.37
N LEU A 2 4.49 4.82 -24.30
CA LEU A 2 3.35 4.55 -25.19
C LEU A 2 2.07 4.26 -24.38
N SER A 3 2.06 4.64 -23.11
CA SER A 3 0.91 4.43 -22.23
C SER A 3 -0.28 5.26 -22.70
N MET A 4 -1.45 4.64 -22.75
CA MET A 4 -2.71 5.35 -22.96
C MET A 4 -3.15 5.93 -21.62
N VAL A 5 -3.34 7.26 -21.59
CA VAL A 5 -3.87 7.96 -20.42
C VAL A 5 -5.34 8.26 -20.64
N LEU A 6 -6.16 7.97 -19.63
CA LEU A 6 -7.61 8.19 -19.64
C LEU A 6 -7.99 9.08 -18.46
N LEU A 7 -8.62 10.23 -18.76
CA LEU A 7 -9.33 11.02 -17.76
C LEU A 7 -10.80 10.61 -17.77
N LEU A 8 -11.31 10.16 -16.63
CA LEU A 8 -12.73 9.93 -16.40
C LEU A 8 -13.29 11.11 -15.60
N GLU A 9 -14.30 11.78 -16.14
CA GLU A 9 -15.07 12.81 -15.44
C GLU A 9 -16.50 12.30 -15.24
N TYR A 10 -16.99 12.33 -14.00
CA TYR A 10 -18.34 11.94 -13.65
C TYR A 10 -18.90 12.84 -12.56
N GLY A 11 -19.81 13.74 -12.96
CA GLY A 11 -20.31 14.79 -12.09
C GLY A 11 -19.17 15.70 -11.63
N ASP A 12 -19.06 15.93 -10.33
CA ASP A 12 -18.01 16.79 -9.75
C ASP A 12 -16.68 16.06 -9.47
N ASN A 13 -16.56 14.81 -9.92
CA ASN A 13 -15.42 13.95 -9.62
C ASN A 13 -14.61 13.58 -10.86
N SER A 14 -13.29 13.55 -10.70
CA SER A 14 -12.35 13.21 -11.76
C SER A 14 -11.37 12.11 -11.34
N MET A 15 -11.11 11.17 -12.25
CA MET A 15 -10.13 10.10 -12.03
C MET A 15 -9.20 9.95 -13.24
N LEU A 16 -7.89 10.03 -12.99
CA LEU A 16 -6.86 9.84 -14.01
C LEU A 16 -6.30 8.42 -13.96
N PHE A 17 -6.38 7.72 -15.08
CA PHE A 17 -5.74 6.43 -15.32
C PHE A 17 -4.51 6.62 -16.20
N THR A 18 -3.33 6.39 -15.64
CA THR A 18 -2.06 6.74 -16.30
C THR A 18 -1.33 5.55 -16.93
N GLY A 19 -1.83 4.32 -16.72
CA GLY A 19 -1.08 3.11 -17.08
C GLY A 19 0.33 3.12 -16.49
N ASP A 20 1.31 2.70 -17.28
CA ASP A 20 2.72 2.67 -16.91
C ASP A 20 3.48 3.91 -17.44
N MET A 21 2.80 5.06 -17.48
CA MET A 21 3.41 6.32 -17.86
C MET A 21 4.58 6.67 -16.92
N GLU A 22 5.66 7.18 -17.50
CA GLU A 22 6.88 7.59 -16.81
C GLU A 22 7.13 9.10 -16.98
N ARG A 23 8.23 9.61 -16.41
CA ARG A 23 8.54 11.05 -16.30
C ARG A 23 8.34 11.87 -17.59
N ILE A 24 8.62 11.30 -18.76
CA ILE A 24 8.49 12.01 -20.05
C ILE A 24 7.01 12.27 -20.37
N GLY A 25 6.14 11.27 -20.17
CA GLY A 25 4.69 11.43 -20.32
C GLY A 25 4.12 12.35 -19.25
N GLU A 26 4.56 12.19 -18.00
CA GLU A 26 4.15 13.02 -16.87
C GLU A 26 4.42 14.50 -17.10
N ARG A 27 5.62 14.86 -17.58
CA ARG A 27 5.97 16.25 -17.92
C ARG A 27 5.08 16.81 -19.04
N SER A 28 4.67 15.97 -19.98
CA SER A 28 3.82 16.40 -21.09
C SER A 28 2.40 16.70 -20.60
N LEU A 29 1.89 15.93 -19.64
CA LEU A 29 0.57 16.14 -19.04
C LEU A 29 0.55 17.23 -17.97
N ALA A 30 1.60 17.37 -17.15
CA ALA A 30 1.66 18.36 -16.07
C ALA A 30 1.46 19.80 -16.57
N ASN A 31 1.74 20.07 -17.84
CA ASN A 31 1.57 21.39 -18.44
C ASN A 31 0.17 21.65 -19.05
N GLY A 32 -0.69 20.63 -19.14
CA GLY A 32 -1.96 20.73 -19.85
C GLY A 32 -3.16 20.11 -19.13
N LEU A 33 -2.91 19.21 -18.18
CA LEU A 33 -3.94 18.59 -17.35
C LEU A 33 -4.00 19.34 -16.02
N GLY A 34 -5.20 19.81 -15.66
CA GLY A 34 -5.46 20.47 -14.38
C GLY A 34 -5.60 19.47 -13.22
N PRO A 35 -6.04 19.95 -12.05
CA PRO A 35 -6.27 19.10 -10.89
C PRO A 35 -7.23 17.94 -11.18
N VAL A 36 -7.01 16.80 -10.52
CA VAL A 36 -7.91 15.65 -10.52
C VAL A 36 -8.17 15.18 -9.10
N ASP A 37 -9.29 14.52 -8.81
CA ASP A 37 -9.60 14.05 -7.46
C ASP A 37 -8.88 12.75 -7.12
N LEU A 38 -8.84 11.83 -8.09
CA LEU A 38 -8.40 10.45 -7.92
C LEU A 38 -7.32 10.11 -8.95
N LEU A 39 -6.24 9.48 -8.50
CA LEU A 39 -5.12 9.09 -9.37
C LEU A 39 -4.87 7.60 -9.28
N LYS A 40 -5.03 6.87 -10.38
CA LYS A 40 -4.40 5.56 -10.50
C LYS A 40 -2.90 5.78 -10.64
N VAL A 41 -2.13 5.40 -9.62
CA VAL A 41 -0.69 5.71 -9.54
C VAL A 41 0.03 5.19 -10.79
N PRO A 42 0.83 6.05 -11.48
CA PRO A 42 1.64 5.69 -12.63
C PRO A 42 2.58 4.53 -12.34
N HIS A 43 2.69 3.62 -13.31
CA HIS A 43 3.71 2.57 -13.36
C HIS A 43 3.86 1.81 -12.02
N HIS A 44 2.72 1.53 -11.39
CA HIS A 44 2.65 0.79 -10.13
C HIS A 44 3.44 1.42 -8.95
N GLY A 45 3.87 2.68 -9.05
CA GLY A 45 4.75 3.32 -8.09
C GLY A 45 6.25 3.06 -8.34
N SER A 46 6.65 2.89 -9.61
CA SER A 46 8.05 2.89 -10.02
C SER A 46 8.72 4.24 -9.73
N ASN A 47 10.01 4.23 -9.37
CA ASN A 47 10.81 5.46 -9.19
C ASN A 47 11.07 6.22 -10.50
N THR A 48 10.77 5.62 -11.66
CA THR A 48 10.74 6.27 -12.97
C THR A 48 9.45 7.07 -13.21
N SER A 49 8.55 7.13 -12.23
CA SER A 49 7.25 7.79 -12.33
C SER A 49 6.91 8.57 -11.06
N SER A 50 5.73 9.18 -11.05
CA SER A 50 5.23 10.08 -10.01
C SER A 50 6.26 11.16 -9.66
N THR A 51 6.67 11.96 -10.65
CA THR A 51 7.52 13.12 -10.35
C THR A 51 6.79 14.15 -9.48
N GLU A 52 7.57 14.92 -8.72
CA GLU A 52 7.05 16.00 -7.87
C GLU A 52 6.17 16.95 -8.68
N GLU A 53 6.65 17.40 -9.84
CA GLU A 53 5.95 18.38 -10.69
C GLU A 53 4.60 17.85 -11.20
N PHE A 54 4.52 16.54 -11.44
CA PHE A 54 3.28 15.91 -11.88
C PHE A 54 2.25 15.82 -10.76
N LEU A 55 2.69 15.43 -9.55
CA LEU A 55 1.81 15.39 -8.38
C LEU A 55 1.36 16.79 -7.95
N ASP A 56 2.25 17.79 -8.06
CA ASP A 56 1.95 19.19 -7.76
C ASP A 56 0.96 19.81 -8.76
N ALA A 57 1.00 19.39 -10.03
CA ALA A 57 0.03 19.85 -11.03
C ALA A 57 -1.36 19.22 -10.84
N LEU A 58 -1.42 17.94 -10.46
CA LEU A 58 -2.67 17.19 -10.35
C LEU A 58 -3.36 17.30 -8.99
N THR A 59 -2.59 17.49 -7.92
CA THR A 59 -3.09 17.60 -6.53
C THR A 59 -4.20 16.59 -6.17
N PRO A 60 -4.05 15.28 -6.43
CA PRO A 60 -5.12 14.32 -6.14
C PRO A 60 -5.32 14.14 -4.65
N LYS A 61 -6.56 13.83 -4.24
CA LYS A 61 -6.88 13.50 -2.83
C LYS A 61 -6.50 12.06 -2.49
N ALA A 62 -6.58 11.16 -3.47
CA ALA A 62 -6.24 9.75 -3.28
C ALA A 62 -5.49 9.13 -4.48
N GLY A 63 -4.50 8.30 -4.17
CA GLY A 63 -3.69 7.52 -5.11
C GLY A 63 -3.93 6.01 -4.97
N PHE A 64 -4.11 5.32 -6.09
CA PHE A 64 -4.35 3.87 -6.14
C PHE A 64 -3.18 3.11 -6.77
N ILE A 65 -2.46 2.34 -5.95
CA ILE A 65 -1.31 1.55 -6.35
C ILE A 65 -1.77 0.10 -6.57
N SER A 66 -1.79 -0.31 -7.84
CA SER A 66 -2.15 -1.68 -8.22
C SER A 66 -0.91 -2.54 -8.29
N VAL A 67 -0.56 -3.22 -7.20
CA VAL A 67 0.57 -4.15 -7.11
C VAL A 67 0.11 -5.48 -6.50
N GLY A 68 0.86 -6.55 -6.79
CA GLY A 68 0.62 -7.87 -6.20
C GLY A 68 1.33 -8.05 -4.86
N ARG A 69 0.76 -8.88 -3.97
CA ARG A 69 1.32 -9.16 -2.63
C ARG A 69 2.73 -9.74 -2.62
N ASN A 70 3.09 -10.48 -3.65
CA ASN A 70 4.43 -11.05 -3.84
C ASN A 70 5.10 -10.40 -5.06
N ASN A 71 5.07 -9.06 -5.13
CA ASN A 71 5.61 -8.31 -6.26
C ASN A 71 7.14 -8.43 -6.35
N GLY A 72 7.64 -9.10 -7.40
CA GLY A 72 9.07 -9.23 -7.67
C GLY A 72 9.74 -7.98 -8.26
N PHE A 73 8.96 -6.97 -8.69
CA PHE A 73 9.49 -5.74 -9.28
C PHE A 73 9.98 -4.72 -8.25
N GLY A 74 9.68 -4.92 -6.96
CA GLY A 74 10.05 -3.99 -5.90
C GLY A 74 9.20 -2.71 -5.87
N HIS A 75 8.05 -2.69 -6.55
CA HIS A 75 7.10 -1.58 -6.51
C HIS A 75 6.03 -1.78 -5.40
N PRO A 76 5.48 -0.69 -4.85
CA PRO A 76 5.91 0.70 -5.03
C PRO A 76 7.26 0.96 -4.34
N HIS A 77 8.07 1.87 -4.89
CA HIS A 77 9.29 2.32 -4.22
C HIS A 77 8.95 3.24 -3.05
N ALA A 78 9.70 3.12 -1.94
CA ALA A 78 9.48 3.92 -0.74
C ALA A 78 9.50 5.44 -1.03
N GLU A 79 10.46 5.91 -1.83
CA GLU A 79 10.53 7.31 -2.24
C GLU A 79 9.27 7.81 -2.97
N VAL A 80 8.56 6.93 -3.69
CA VAL A 80 7.31 7.30 -4.36
C VAL A 80 6.21 7.40 -3.32
N ILE A 81 6.13 6.47 -2.36
CA ILE A 81 5.19 6.54 -1.25
C ILE A 81 5.37 7.85 -0.46
N ASP A 82 6.61 8.20 -0.15
CA ASP A 82 6.94 9.41 0.61
C ASP A 82 6.43 10.67 -0.12
N ARG A 83 6.60 10.77 -1.45
CA ARG A 83 6.09 11.90 -2.25
C ARG A 83 4.59 12.13 -2.12
N TYR A 84 3.80 11.04 -2.06
CA TYR A 84 2.36 11.12 -1.90
C TYR A 84 1.99 11.50 -0.47
N MET A 85 2.65 10.89 0.52
CA MET A 85 2.41 11.17 1.94
C MET A 85 2.77 12.61 2.33
N ASP A 86 3.89 13.14 1.83
CA ASP A 86 4.34 14.52 2.07
C ASP A 86 3.35 15.56 1.53
N ARG A 87 2.51 15.18 0.56
CA ARG A 87 1.45 16.01 -0.03
C ARG A 87 0.08 15.78 0.62
N GLY A 88 -0.01 14.91 1.62
CA GLY A 88 -1.29 14.53 2.24
C GLY A 88 -2.22 13.76 1.30
N ILE A 89 -1.67 13.05 0.31
CA ILE A 89 -2.43 12.23 -0.63
C ILE A 89 -2.61 10.83 -0.02
N ASP A 90 -3.85 10.40 0.17
CA ASP A 90 -4.14 9.06 0.71
C ASP A 90 -3.72 7.97 -0.28
N ILE A 91 -3.04 6.93 0.18
CA ILE A 91 -2.58 5.82 -0.66
C ILE A 91 -3.40 4.56 -0.39
N TYR A 92 -3.92 3.96 -1.47
CA TYR A 92 -4.63 2.69 -1.46
C TYR A 92 -3.87 1.65 -2.26
N ARG A 93 -3.46 0.58 -1.60
CA ARG A 93 -2.53 -0.43 -2.12
C ARG A 93 -3.19 -1.79 -2.25
N THR A 94 -3.26 -2.35 -3.46
CA THR A 94 -3.99 -3.61 -3.68
C THR A 94 -3.31 -4.84 -3.08
N ASP A 95 -2.00 -4.78 -2.85
CA ASP A 95 -1.24 -5.84 -2.19
C ASP A 95 -1.53 -5.94 -0.69
N GLU A 96 -1.90 -4.82 -0.07
CA GLU A 96 -2.22 -4.71 1.36
C GLU A 96 -3.73 -4.77 1.61
N MET A 97 -4.51 -4.12 0.75
CA MET A 97 -5.94 -3.84 0.93
C MET A 97 -6.84 -4.72 0.05
N GLY A 98 -6.27 -5.59 -0.79
CA GLY A 98 -7.02 -6.37 -1.77
C GLY A 98 -7.63 -5.50 -2.87
N ALA A 99 -8.76 -5.91 -3.44
CA ALA A 99 -9.48 -5.07 -4.40
C ALA A 99 -9.93 -3.76 -3.72
N VAL A 100 -9.72 -2.62 -4.39
CA VAL A 100 -10.21 -1.32 -3.91
C VAL A 100 -11.32 -0.87 -4.84
N THR A 101 -12.50 -0.62 -4.28
CA THR A 101 -13.69 -0.18 -5.02
C THR A 101 -13.92 1.30 -4.78
N ILE A 102 -14.12 2.04 -5.86
CA ILE A 102 -14.50 3.45 -5.85
C ILE A 102 -15.95 3.51 -6.34
N TYR A 103 -16.86 3.98 -5.48
CA TYR A 103 -18.24 4.27 -5.86
C TYR A 103 -18.38 5.77 -6.08
N LEU A 104 -18.88 6.15 -7.25
CA LEU A 104 -19.14 7.54 -7.62
C LEU A 104 -20.66 7.73 -7.70
N ASP A 105 -21.20 8.73 -7.01
CA ASP A 105 -22.64 9.05 -7.05
C ASP A 105 -22.98 10.31 -7.88
N GLY A 106 -21.95 11.00 -8.37
CA GLY A 106 -22.05 12.23 -9.17
C GLY A 106 -21.73 13.50 -8.40
N GLU A 107 -21.80 13.47 -7.08
CA GLU A 107 -21.41 14.60 -6.21
C GLU A 107 -20.21 14.21 -5.34
N ASN A 108 -20.24 13.00 -4.78
CA ASN A 108 -19.25 12.46 -3.87
C ASN A 108 -18.68 11.13 -4.40
N TYR A 109 -17.61 10.68 -3.74
CA TYR A 109 -17.07 9.34 -3.91
C TYR A 109 -16.86 8.64 -2.58
N GLN A 110 -16.97 7.31 -2.60
CA GLN A 110 -16.61 6.45 -1.48
C GLN A 110 -15.56 5.42 -1.92
N ILE A 111 -14.47 5.33 -1.16
CA ILE A 111 -13.41 4.34 -1.38
C ILE A 111 -13.59 3.22 -0.35
N THR A 112 -13.67 1.98 -0.82
CA THR A 112 -13.81 0.79 0.04
C THR A 112 -12.77 -0.26 -0.33
N PRO A 113 -11.80 -0.56 0.56
CA PRO A 113 -10.92 -1.71 0.39
C PRO A 113 -11.63 -3.02 0.69
N PHE A 114 -11.24 -4.10 0.01
CA PHE A 114 -11.74 -5.45 0.24
C PHE A 114 -11.24 -5.98 1.60
N ILE A 115 -9.97 -5.76 1.89
CA ILE A 115 -9.35 -6.04 3.19
C ILE A 115 -9.45 -4.75 4.01
N LYS A 116 -10.37 -4.72 4.98
CA LYS A 116 -10.51 -3.64 5.95
C LYS A 116 -9.47 -3.86 7.08
N GLY A 117 -8.64 -2.85 7.40
CA GLY A 117 -7.61 -2.95 8.45
C GLY A 117 -8.21 -3.14 9.85
N GLU A 118 -7.53 -3.68 10.87
CA GLU A 118 -6.14 -4.09 11.03
C GLU A 118 -5.97 -5.63 10.92
N LYS A 119 -4.78 -6.11 10.55
CA LYS A 119 -4.41 -7.52 10.77
C LYS A 119 -4.18 -7.73 12.27
N GLY A 120 -5.27 -7.92 13.01
CA GLY A 120 -5.24 -8.17 14.44
C GLY A 120 -4.46 -9.43 14.82
N ILE A 121 -4.28 -9.64 16.11
CA ILE A 121 -3.61 -10.84 16.67
C ILE A 121 -4.16 -12.14 16.06
N SER A 122 -5.47 -12.21 15.76
CA SER A 122 -6.09 -13.37 15.09
C SER A 122 -5.44 -13.69 13.74
N TYR A 123 -5.14 -12.69 12.92
CA TYR A 123 -4.47 -12.88 11.65
C TYR A 123 -3.05 -13.43 11.82
N VAL A 124 -2.30 -12.89 12.80
CA VAL A 124 -0.95 -13.35 13.11
C VAL A 124 -0.97 -14.79 13.62
N LEU A 125 -1.93 -15.13 14.47
CA LEU A 125 -2.11 -16.49 15.01
C LEU A 125 -2.52 -17.49 13.93
N GLU A 126 -3.38 -17.10 12.99
CA GLU A 126 -3.74 -17.97 11.86
C GLU A 126 -2.57 -18.18 10.90
N ALA A 127 -1.79 -17.14 10.62
CA ALA A 127 -0.67 -17.21 9.67
C ALA A 127 0.59 -17.88 10.24
N HIS A 128 0.84 -17.74 11.53
CA HIS A 128 2.12 -18.11 12.18
C HIS A 128 1.94 -18.86 13.51
N GLY A 129 0.73 -19.33 13.83
CA GLY A 129 0.44 -19.92 15.14
C GLY A 129 1.30 -21.12 15.48
N PHE A 130 1.66 -21.94 14.48
CA PHE A 130 2.50 -23.11 14.70
C PHE A 130 3.94 -22.72 15.07
N GLU A 131 4.53 -21.76 14.36
CA GLU A 131 5.87 -21.24 14.60
C GLU A 131 5.98 -20.53 15.94
N ILE A 132 4.93 -19.79 16.32
CA ILE A 132 4.83 -19.12 17.61
C ILE A 132 4.78 -20.17 18.74
N ILE A 133 3.91 -21.18 18.63
CA ILE A 133 3.82 -22.27 19.62
C ILE A 133 5.15 -23.01 19.75
N TYR A 134 5.78 -23.36 18.62
CA TYR A 134 7.06 -24.04 18.62
C TYR A 134 8.15 -23.20 19.32
N SER A 135 8.21 -21.90 19.03
CA SER A 135 9.17 -20.98 19.66
C SER A 135 8.94 -20.86 21.17
N ILE A 136 7.68 -20.82 21.63
CA ILE A 136 7.33 -20.79 23.06
C ILE A 136 7.78 -22.09 23.75
N ILE A 137 7.47 -23.26 23.16
CA ILE A 137 7.88 -24.56 23.70
C ILE A 137 9.41 -24.65 23.77
N TYR A 138 10.10 -24.20 22.73
CA TYR A 138 11.55 -24.19 22.68
C TYR A 138 12.15 -23.32 23.79
N ILE A 139 11.66 -22.09 23.98
CA ILE A 139 12.12 -21.18 25.03
C ILE A 139 11.88 -21.76 26.43
N ILE A 140 10.69 -22.34 26.68
CA ILE A 140 10.37 -23.00 27.96
C ILE A 140 11.30 -24.19 28.20
N GLY A 141 11.51 -25.03 27.19
CA GLY A 141 12.41 -26.18 27.29
C GLY A 141 13.86 -25.77 27.61
N VAL A 142 14.35 -24.72 26.95
CA VAL A 142 15.67 -24.14 27.23
C VAL A 142 15.73 -23.59 28.66
N TYR A 143 14.72 -22.84 29.10
CA TYR A 143 14.66 -22.30 30.46
C TYR A 143 14.67 -23.39 31.54
N ILE A 144 13.85 -24.43 31.39
CA ILE A 144 13.80 -25.57 32.33
C ILE A 144 15.15 -26.28 32.35
N SER A 145 15.75 -26.51 31.18
CA SER A 145 17.06 -27.17 31.08
C SER A 145 18.12 -26.37 31.82
N ILE A 146 18.19 -25.05 31.61
CA ILE A 146 19.13 -24.17 32.31
C ILE A 146 18.90 -24.24 33.83
N LYS A 147 17.66 -24.16 34.30
CA LYS A 147 17.34 -24.24 35.74
C LYS A 147 17.74 -25.58 36.36
N TYR A 148 17.49 -26.68 35.65
CA TYR A 148 17.88 -28.03 36.07
C TYR A 148 19.41 -28.15 36.19
N TYR A 149 20.15 -27.71 35.17
CA TYR A 149 21.62 -27.79 35.17
C TYR A 149 22.29 -26.83 36.16
N MET A 150 21.67 -25.68 36.47
CA MET A 150 22.20 -24.73 37.44
C MET A 150 21.83 -25.07 38.91
N GLY A 151 21.06 -26.13 39.15
CA GLY A 151 20.71 -26.57 40.52
C GLY A 151 19.86 -25.56 41.29
N VAL A 152 19.07 -24.73 40.62
CA VAL A 152 18.19 -23.76 41.28
C VAL A 152 16.92 -24.50 41.72
N GLU A 153 16.91 -24.98 42.97
CA GLU A 153 15.74 -25.63 43.58
C GLU A 153 14.55 -24.67 43.68
N GLY A 154 13.38 -25.13 43.23
CA GLY A 154 12.09 -24.42 43.37
C GLY A 154 11.30 -24.36 42.07
N ILE A 155 10.60 -25.45 41.73
CA ILE A 155 9.50 -25.42 40.75
C ILE A 155 8.21 -25.64 41.54
N GLU A 156 7.49 -24.56 41.84
CA GLU A 156 6.05 -24.64 42.10
C GLU A 156 5.36 -24.32 40.77
N LEU A 157 4.59 -25.29 40.26
CA LEU A 157 3.72 -25.17 39.08
C LEU A 157 2.40 -24.51 39.48
#